data_AF-A0A1S3JBK0-F1
#
_entry.id   AF-A0A1S3JBK0-F1
#
_cell.length_a   1.000
_cell.length_b   1.000
_cell.length_c   1.000
_cell.angle_alpha   90.00
_cell.angle_beta   90.00
_cell.angle_gamma   90.00
#
_symmetry.space_group_name_H-M   'P 1'
#
loop_
_entity.id
_entity.type
_entity.pdbx_description
1 polymer ?
#
loop_
_entity_poly.entity_id
_entity_poly.type
_entity_poly.pdbx_seq_one_letter_code
_entity_poly.pdbx_strand_id
1 'polypeptide(L)'
;MTRMDNIGGVNTVNRILRGGDDLDRTQVKSVRECTVKCLAENRCKSFNYKVNSATATTQCQLNSVAISEGGSSVLVPRDGYVYYEKVTKEEDPLHSSASSVTTVPITATTSRSLTENDDDDDDDDDDDSDDDNERDDD
;
A
#
# COMPACT_ATOMS: atom_id res chain seq x y z
N MET A 1 10.22 -1.87 -2.63
CA MET A 1 9.92 -0.41 -2.52
C MET A 1 8.58 -0.26 -1.80
N THR A 2 8.55 0.42 -0.66
CA THR A 2 7.32 0.69 0.10
C THR A 2 6.55 1.82 -0.56
N ARG A 3 5.23 1.63 -0.74
CA ARG A 3 4.32 2.64 -1.31
C ARG A 3 3.27 2.99 -0.25
N MET A 4 2.69 4.18 -0.35
CA MET A 4 1.48 4.51 0.39
C MET A 4 0.29 4.23 -0.52
N ASP A 5 -0.69 3.52 0.01
CA ASP A 5 -1.93 3.32 -0.69
C ASP A 5 -3.05 4.07 -0.01
N ASN A 6 -3.93 4.56 -0.86
CA ASN A 6 -5.13 5.22 -0.41
C ASN A 6 -6.12 4.13 -0.02
N ILE A 7 -6.14 3.78 1.27
CA ILE A 7 -7.18 2.91 1.86
C ILE A 7 -8.41 3.78 2.12
N GLY A 8 -8.86 4.39 1.03
CA GLY A 8 -9.63 5.61 1.00
C GLY A 8 -10.37 5.78 -0.33
N GLY A 9 -10.62 4.68 -1.06
CA GLY A 9 -11.36 4.69 -2.31
C GLY A 9 -12.60 5.58 -2.16
N VAL A 10 -12.91 6.37 -3.20
CA VAL A 10 -13.91 7.46 -3.36
C VAL A 10 -15.09 7.58 -2.36
N ASN A 11 -15.49 6.52 -1.66
CA ASN A 11 -16.49 6.46 -0.59
C ASN A 11 -15.94 6.54 0.87
N THR A 12 -14.64 6.71 1.10
CA THR A 12 -14.02 6.77 2.46
C THR A 12 -13.33 8.10 2.79
N VAL A 13 -13.61 9.12 2.00
CA VAL A 13 -13.41 10.50 2.43
C VAL A 13 -14.19 10.75 3.73
N ASN A 14 -13.64 11.58 4.61
CA ASN A 14 -14.14 11.91 5.95
C ASN A 14 -13.84 10.87 7.04
N ARG A 15 -12.65 10.26 7.06
CA ARG A 15 -12.20 9.42 8.18
C ARG A 15 -10.79 9.76 8.62
N ILE A 16 -10.51 9.55 9.90
CA ILE A 16 -9.17 9.58 10.47
C ILE A 16 -8.93 8.38 11.38
N LEU A 17 -7.66 8.04 11.55
CA LEU A 17 -7.23 7.24 12.69
C LEU A 17 -7.33 8.09 13.96
N ARG A 18 -8.11 7.64 14.96
CA ARG A 18 -8.19 8.28 16.27
C ARG A 18 -7.45 7.45 17.31
N GLY A 19 -6.56 8.09 18.06
CA GLY A 19 -5.86 7.45 19.18
C GLY A 19 -4.64 6.61 18.78
N GLY A 20 -4.11 6.76 17.56
CA GLY A 20 -2.74 6.34 17.25
C GLY A 20 -1.75 7.35 17.79
N ASP A 21 -0.51 6.96 18.08
CA ASP A 21 0.48 7.95 18.53
C ASP A 21 0.77 8.93 17.39
N ASP A 22 0.30 10.16 17.58
CA ASP A 22 0.52 11.28 16.67
C ASP A 22 2.02 11.61 16.67
N LEU A 23 2.70 11.26 15.59
CA LEU A 23 4.14 11.48 15.44
C LEU A 23 4.46 12.94 15.13
N ASP A 24 3.66 13.54 14.25
CA ASP A 24 3.81 14.93 13.83
C ASP A 24 2.49 15.46 13.25
N ARG A 25 2.29 16.77 13.33
CA ARG A 25 1.16 17.48 12.73
C ARG A 25 1.65 18.76 12.07
N THR A 26 1.77 18.73 10.74
CA THR A 26 2.34 19.83 9.96
C THR A 26 1.43 20.27 8.82
N GLN A 27 1.57 21.54 8.44
CA GLN A 27 0.96 22.05 7.22
C GLN A 27 1.81 21.64 6.01
N VAL A 28 1.14 21.17 4.96
CA VAL A 28 1.79 20.75 3.71
C VAL A 28 1.05 21.36 2.51
N LYS A 29 1.70 21.34 1.36
CA LYS A 29 1.14 21.84 0.10
C LYS A 29 0.34 20.79 -0.66
N SER A 30 0.56 19.50 -0.38
CA SER A 30 -0.08 18.41 -1.09
C SER A 30 -0.04 17.10 -0.31
N VAL A 31 -0.89 16.15 -0.70
CA VAL A 31 -0.84 14.76 -0.21
C VAL A 31 0.53 14.14 -0.45
N ARG A 32 1.15 14.41 -1.60
CA ARG A 32 2.47 13.89 -1.96
C ARG A 32 3.56 14.32 -0.97
N GLU A 33 3.51 15.57 -0.50
CA GLU A 33 4.44 16.05 0.52
C GLU A 33 4.24 15.33 1.86
N CYS A 34 3.00 15.06 2.25
CA CYS A 34 2.68 14.25 3.43
C CYS A 34 3.18 12.80 3.28
N THR A 35 3.02 12.20 2.10
CA THR A 35 3.57 10.88 1.77
C THR A 35 5.08 10.83 1.93
N VAL A 36 5.81 11.81 1.37
CA VAL A 36 7.27 11.87 1.49
C VAL A 36 7.70 12.00 2.95
N LYS A 37 7.03 12.85 3.73
CA LYS A 37 7.30 12.98 5.17
C LYS A 37 7.09 11.67 5.93
N CYS A 38 5.99 10.97 5.68
CA CYS A 38 5.73 9.68 6.32
C CYS A 38 6.70 8.58 5.86
N LEU A 39 7.18 8.61 4.62
CA LEU A 39 8.21 7.67 4.14
C LEU A 39 9.58 7.97 4.76
N ALA A 40 9.90 9.24 5.04
CA ALA A 40 11.15 9.65 5.69
C ALA A 40 11.16 9.38 7.22
N GLU A 41 10.01 9.41 7.88
CA GLU A 41 9.87 9.02 9.29
C GLU A 41 9.69 7.50 9.41
N ASN A 42 10.70 6.83 9.94
CA ASN A 42 10.74 5.36 10.05
C ASN A 42 9.57 4.80 10.87
N ARG A 43 9.12 5.53 11.90
CA ARG A 43 8.01 5.10 12.75
C ARG A 43 6.64 5.30 12.10
N CYS A 44 6.54 6.12 11.06
CA CYS A 44 5.25 6.42 10.45
C CYS A 44 4.73 5.17 9.75
N LYS A 45 3.47 4.80 10.01
CA LYS A 45 2.79 3.67 9.36
C LYS A 45 1.57 4.13 8.58
N SER A 46 0.95 5.21 9.02
CA SER A 46 -0.17 5.85 8.34
C SER A 46 -0.14 7.36 8.52
N PHE A 47 -0.98 8.09 7.78
CA PHE A 47 -1.21 9.50 8.01
C PHE A 47 -2.64 9.92 7.71
N ASN A 48 -3.11 10.95 8.41
CA ASN A 48 -4.36 11.64 8.14
C ASN A 48 -4.06 12.92 7.35
N TYR A 49 -4.73 13.11 6.22
CA TYR A 49 -4.59 14.28 5.35
C TYR A 49 -5.89 15.07 5.31
N LYS A 50 -5.84 16.35 5.68
CA LYS A 50 -6.98 17.25 5.59
C LYS A 50 -6.79 18.25 4.46
N VAL A 51 -7.82 18.43 3.64
CA VAL A 51 -7.91 19.57 2.71
C VAL A 51 -8.79 20.64 3.33
N ASN A 52 -8.26 21.86 3.49
CA ASN A 52 -9.06 23.02 3.89
C ASN A 52 -9.24 23.95 2.70
N SER A 53 -10.37 23.77 1.99
CA SER A 53 -10.71 24.55 0.79
C SER A 53 -10.84 26.04 1.06
N ALA A 54 -11.24 26.46 2.26
CA ALA A 54 -11.45 27.87 2.60
C ALA A 54 -10.13 28.65 2.73
N THR A 55 -9.04 27.97 3.10
CA THR A 55 -7.73 28.61 3.32
C THR A 55 -6.68 28.17 2.30
N ALA A 56 -7.04 27.29 1.36
CA ALA A 56 -6.11 26.60 0.46
C ALA A 56 -4.93 25.94 1.21
N THR A 57 -5.12 25.61 2.49
CA THR A 57 -4.11 24.95 3.31
C THR A 57 -4.45 23.48 3.46
N THR A 58 -3.43 22.63 3.55
CA THR A 58 -3.64 21.20 3.81
C THR A 58 -2.82 20.78 5.01
N GLN A 59 -3.40 19.89 5.81
CA GLN A 59 -2.80 19.45 7.06
C GLN A 59 -2.47 17.97 6.97
N CYS A 60 -1.27 17.62 7.40
CA CYS A 60 -0.74 16.29 7.48
C CYS A 60 -0.60 15.93 8.96
N GLN A 61 -1.09 14.77 9.36
CA GLN A 61 -0.88 14.21 10.69
C GLN A 61 -0.33 12.80 10.52
N LEU A 62 0.92 12.60 10.92
CA LEU A 62 1.61 11.32 10.83
C LEU A 62 1.25 10.46 12.04
N ASN A 63 1.03 9.16 11.83
CA ASN A 63 0.71 8.22 12.89
C ASN A 63 1.72 7.06 12.91
N SER A 64 2.05 6.59 14.11
CA SER A 64 2.95 5.46 14.37
C SER A 64 2.35 4.08 14.06
N VAL A 65 1.05 4.05 13.81
CA VAL A 65 0.23 2.83 13.68
C VAL A 65 -0.60 2.88 12.42
N ALA A 66 -0.94 1.71 11.87
CA ALA A 66 -1.90 1.55 10.79
C ALA A 66 -3.12 0.69 11.21
N ILE A 67 -4.21 0.74 10.44
CA ILE A 67 -5.38 -0.11 10.65
C ILE A 67 -5.07 -1.56 10.29
N SER A 68 -4.29 -1.77 9.24
CA SER A 68 -3.86 -3.10 8.78
C SER A 68 -2.99 -3.84 9.81
N GLU A 69 -2.26 -3.14 10.68
CA GLU A 69 -1.44 -3.75 11.73
C GLU A 69 -2.29 -4.35 12.89
N GLY A 70 -3.60 -4.09 12.90
CA GLY A 70 -4.50 -4.56 13.95
C GLY A 70 -4.32 -3.83 15.30
N GLY A 71 -5.10 -4.24 16.31
CA GLY A 71 -5.08 -3.66 17.65
C GLY A 71 -6.28 -2.75 17.96
N SER A 72 -6.08 -1.71 18.78
CA SER A 72 -7.13 -0.76 19.19
C SER A 72 -7.31 0.44 18.26
N SER A 73 -6.59 0.44 17.14
CA SER A 73 -6.66 1.46 16.09
C SER A 73 -8.03 1.44 15.42
N VAL A 74 -8.77 2.55 15.47
CA VAL A 74 -10.12 2.66 14.88
C VAL A 74 -10.21 3.88 13.97
N LEU A 75 -10.80 3.69 12.78
CA LEU A 75 -11.17 4.79 11.89
C LEU A 75 -12.48 5.42 12.35
N VAL A 76 -12.41 6.69 12.72
CA VAL A 76 -13.59 7.48 13.09
C VAL A 76 -13.94 8.47 11.98
N PRO A 77 -15.23 8.77 11.77
CA PRO A 77 -15.65 9.82 10.87
C PRO A 77 -15.09 11.19 11.27
N ARG A 78 -14.58 11.95 10.30
CA ARG A 78 -14.12 13.33 10.46
C ARG A 78 -14.06 14.06 9.12
N ASP A 79 -14.89 15.07 8.96
CA ASP A 79 -15.07 15.76 7.68
C ASP A 79 -13.79 16.43 7.14
N GLY A 80 -13.60 16.29 5.83
CA GLY A 80 -12.49 16.87 5.08
C GLY A 80 -11.15 16.15 5.28
N TYR A 81 -11.14 15.01 5.97
CA TYR A 81 -9.96 14.17 6.16
C TYR A 81 -9.99 12.92 5.28
N VAL A 82 -8.80 12.48 4.88
CA VAL A 82 -8.56 11.22 4.19
C VAL A 82 -7.43 10.49 4.90
N TYR A 83 -7.62 9.20 5.15
CA TYR A 83 -6.62 8.33 5.76
C TYR A 83 -5.81 7.60 4.68
N TYR A 84 -4.50 7.47 4.92
CA TYR A 84 -3.55 6.75 4.06
C TYR A 84 -2.67 5.86 4.91
N GLU A 85 -2.28 4.69 4.41
CA GLU A 85 -1.33 3.81 5.10
C GLU A 85 -0.26 3.26 4.15
N LYS A 86 0.86 2.84 4.76
CA LYS A 86 1.95 2.16 4.05
C LYS A 86 1.46 0.79 3.63
N VAL A 87 1.62 0.47 2.35
CA VAL A 87 1.55 -0.91 1.88
C VAL A 87 2.94 -1.49 1.95
N THR A 88 3.09 -2.43 2.87
CA THR A 88 4.16 -3.41 2.84
C THR A 88 3.73 -4.49 1.86
N LYS A 89 4.57 -4.79 0.87
CA LYS A 89 4.44 -6.08 0.18
C LYS A 89 4.75 -7.13 1.24
N GLU A 90 3.74 -7.88 1.68
CA GLU A 90 4.00 -9.12 2.40
C GLU A 90 4.69 -10.04 1.39
N GLU A 91 5.96 -10.37 1.62
CA GLU A 91 6.51 -11.57 1.00
C GLU A 91 5.80 -12.74 1.67
N ASP A 92 5.24 -13.65 0.87
CA ASP A 92 4.40 -14.76 1.29
C ASP A 92 4.86 -15.45 2.60
N PRO A 93 3.95 -15.84 3.52
CA PRO A 93 4.30 -16.34 4.86
C PRO A 93 5.06 -17.69 4.94
N LEU A 94 5.65 -18.22 3.87
CA LEU A 94 6.25 -19.56 3.87
C LEU A 94 7.77 -19.65 3.65
N HIS A 95 8.53 -18.56 3.74
CA HIS A 95 10.00 -18.65 3.73
C HIS A 95 10.66 -17.85 4.85
N SER A 96 10.24 -18.15 6.08
CA SER A 96 11.11 -17.95 7.25
C SER A 96 12.17 -19.05 7.27
N SER A 97 13.40 -18.71 6.92
CA SER A 97 14.54 -19.37 7.55
C SER A 97 15.70 -18.39 7.72
N ALA A 98 16.05 -18.20 8.99
CA ALA A 98 17.15 -17.39 9.46
C ALA A 98 18.45 -17.75 8.73
N SER A 99 19.05 -16.80 8.02
CA SER A 99 20.46 -16.93 7.63
C SER A 99 21.34 -16.32 8.72
N SER A 100 21.53 -17.08 9.80
CA SER A 100 22.76 -16.97 10.58
C SER A 100 23.90 -17.41 9.67
N VAL A 101 24.55 -16.43 9.03
CA VAL A 101 25.73 -16.64 8.18
C VAL A 101 26.81 -17.31 9.02
N THR A 102 26.96 -18.62 8.85
CA THR A 102 28.13 -19.36 9.30
C THR A 102 29.08 -19.46 8.12
N THR A 103 30.11 -18.62 8.18
CA THR A 103 31.28 -18.63 7.30
C THR A 103 32.07 -19.93 7.41
N VAL A 104 32.30 -20.65 6.31
CA VAL A 104 33.50 -21.47 6.02
C VAL A 104 33.59 -21.80 4.51
N PRO A 105 34.79 -22.11 3.96
CA PRO A 105 35.24 -21.55 2.69
C PRO A 105 35.10 -22.44 1.43
N ILE A 106 34.86 -21.74 0.31
CA ILE A 106 35.23 -21.99 -1.10
C ILE A 106 35.91 -23.31 -1.50
N THR A 107 35.25 -24.04 -2.41
CA THR A 107 35.90 -24.83 -3.47
C THR A 107 35.17 -24.63 -4.80
N ALA A 108 35.91 -24.24 -5.82
CA ALA A 108 35.46 -23.92 -7.17
C ALA A 108 34.93 -25.13 -7.95
N THR A 109 33.92 -24.95 -8.80
CA THR A 109 33.70 -25.75 -10.03
C THR A 109 32.75 -25.02 -11.00
N THR A 110 33.35 -24.59 -12.11
CA THR A 110 32.88 -24.59 -13.52
C THR A 110 31.39 -24.43 -13.86
N SER A 111 31.14 -23.40 -14.66
CA SER A 111 29.91 -23.06 -15.39
C SER A 111 29.29 -24.18 -16.23
N ARG A 112 27.96 -24.23 -16.31
CA ARG A 112 27.19 -24.53 -17.53
C ARG A 112 25.73 -24.13 -17.37
N SER A 113 25.27 -23.28 -18.28
CA SER A 113 23.88 -22.92 -18.51
C SER A 113 23.12 -24.10 -19.09
N LEU A 114 21.94 -24.42 -18.55
CA LEU A 114 20.85 -25.06 -19.28
C LEU A 114 19.53 -24.49 -18.74
N THR A 115 18.77 -23.89 -19.64
CA THR A 115 17.38 -23.51 -19.49
C THR A 115 16.54 -24.74 -19.82
N GLU A 116 15.73 -25.21 -18.87
CA GLU A 116 14.61 -26.13 -19.12
C GLU A 116 13.43 -25.54 -18.37
N ASN A 117 12.63 -24.77 -19.12
CA ASN A 117 11.26 -24.44 -18.74
C ASN A 117 10.43 -25.55 -19.38
N ASP A 118 10.00 -26.52 -18.58
CA ASP A 118 9.03 -27.53 -18.96
C ASP A 118 8.15 -27.76 -17.73
N ASP A 119 6.94 -27.22 -17.79
CA ASP A 119 5.74 -27.80 -17.18
C ASP A 119 4.57 -27.24 -17.99
N ASP A 120 4.30 -27.96 -19.07
CA ASP A 120 3.04 -27.97 -19.81
C ASP A 120 1.90 -28.35 -18.84
N ASP A 121 0.82 -27.58 -18.85
CA ASP A 121 -0.53 -28.14 -18.71
C ASP A 121 -1.47 -27.21 -19.49
N ASP A 122 -1.66 -27.60 -20.76
CA ASP A 122 -2.80 -27.28 -21.60
C ASP A 122 -4.11 -27.63 -20.86
N ASP A 123 -5.12 -26.78 -20.95
CA ASP A 123 -6.30 -27.13 -21.74
C ASP A 123 -7.31 -25.97 -21.77
N ASP A 124 -7.68 -25.70 -23.01
CA ASP A 124 -8.67 -24.80 -23.56
C ASP A 124 -10.06 -24.86 -22.92
N ASP A 125 -10.80 -23.75 -22.99
CA ASP A 125 -12.03 -23.73 -23.80
C ASP A 125 -12.58 -22.30 -23.91
N ASP A 126 -12.56 -21.81 -25.15
CA ASP A 126 -13.28 -20.66 -25.67
C ASP A 126 -14.80 -20.84 -25.51
N ASP A 127 -15.54 -19.76 -25.24
CA ASP A 127 -16.81 -19.53 -25.93
C ASP A 127 -17.16 -18.04 -25.96
N ASP A 128 -17.04 -17.48 -27.17
CA ASP A 128 -17.54 -16.17 -27.59
C ASP A 128 -19.06 -16.13 -27.56
N SER A 129 -19.64 -15.01 -27.13
CA SER A 129 -20.93 -14.55 -27.66
C SER A 129 -21.10 -13.05 -27.40
N ASP A 130 -20.83 -12.28 -28.46
CA ASP A 130 -21.31 -10.93 -28.68
C ASP A 130 -22.84 -10.85 -28.56
N ASP A 131 -23.37 -9.76 -28.02
CA ASP A 131 -24.68 -9.25 -28.46
C ASP A 131 -24.75 -7.73 -28.22
N ASP A 132 -24.52 -7.00 -29.32
CA ASP A 132 -24.82 -5.59 -29.48
C ASP A 132 -26.33 -5.35 -29.33
N ASN A 133 -26.73 -4.33 -28.57
CA ASN A 133 -28.08 -3.80 -28.67
C ASN A 133 -28.04 -2.27 -28.66
N GLU A 134 -27.70 -1.70 -29.81
CA GLU A 134 -28.16 -0.38 -30.20
C GLU A 134 -29.70 -0.43 -30.34
N ARG A 135 -30.40 0.32 -29.50
CA ARG A 135 -31.79 0.73 -29.75
C ARG A 135 -31.85 2.24 -29.83
N ASP A 136 -31.78 2.72 -31.06
CA ASP A 136 -32.46 3.94 -31.50
C ASP A 136 -33.98 3.71 -31.44
N ASP A 137 -34.73 4.65 -30.88
CA ASP A 137 -36.13 4.87 -31.22
C ASP A 137 -36.48 6.36 -30.99
N ASP A 138 -37.06 6.94 -32.04
CA ASP A 138 -37.44 8.34 -32.35
C ASP A 138 -37.90 9.27 -31.21
#